data_AF-A0AAW6LSA3-F1
#
_entry.id   AF-A0AAW6LSA3-F1
#
_cell.length_a   1.000
_cell.length_b   1.000
_cell.length_c   1.000
_cell.angle_alpha   90.00
_cell.angle_beta   90.00
_cell.angle_gamma   90.00
#
_symmetry.space_group_name_H-M   'P 1'
#
loop_
_entity.id
_entity.type
_entity.pdbx_description
1 polymer ?
#
loop_
_entity_poly.entity_id
_entity_poly.type
_entity_poly.pdbx_seq_one_letter_code
_entity_poly.pdbx_strand_id
1 'polypeptide(L)'
;MTVSLARRAGTTAAISAAALGLVFAATMPASAHNVTTNYNNACMGDPNSLIAGNVHQPLQAHSMSVAHSSSTPGTYTIQPGSQTVPTSGGGATVINLNRLNLVFKIDPATFTSASIVSGTGSGFSGTPVVTRVNASGAADATGSYLSLNGGVGTTIAGASPGGSNTSDAGLTALAGATFTLPSVQVVTTSSNPAVYVNTDGDAGKYANPKNYMTFLSKATLFGTQYAPTMCLATDVNPRTDANIGSVLAPNGGAGNLHP
;
A
#
# COMPACT_ATOMS: atom_id res chain seq x y z
N MET A 1 52.77 -6.29 -55.57
CA MET A 1 52.48 -6.20 -54.12
C MET A 1 51.16 -5.50 -53.94
N THR A 2 50.42 -5.92 -52.91
CA THR A 2 49.21 -5.32 -52.31
C THR A 2 47.94 -5.24 -53.15
N VAL A 3 47.03 -6.15 -52.80
CA VAL A 3 45.63 -6.28 -53.17
C VAL A 3 44.81 -5.16 -52.52
N SER A 4 43.78 -4.65 -53.19
CA SER A 4 42.60 -4.13 -52.49
C SER A 4 41.32 -4.53 -53.18
N LEU A 5 40.50 -5.22 -52.39
CA LEU A 5 39.27 -5.90 -52.70
C LEU A 5 38.11 -4.90 -52.81
N ALA A 6 37.26 -5.15 -53.80
CA ALA A 6 35.98 -4.50 -54.03
C ALA A 6 34.89 -4.94 -53.03
N ARG A 7 33.90 -4.06 -52.80
CA ARG A 7 32.45 -4.32 -52.65
C ARG A 7 31.75 -3.05 -52.13
N ARG A 8 30.55 -2.65 -52.55
CA ARG A 8 29.58 -3.09 -53.57
C ARG A 8 28.54 -1.94 -53.71
N ALA A 9 27.91 -1.86 -54.89
CA ALA A 9 26.84 -0.95 -55.36
C ALA A 9 25.76 -0.58 -54.32
N GLY A 10 25.18 0.64 -54.30
CA GLY A 10 24.27 1.25 -55.31
C GLY A 10 22.83 0.78 -55.03
N THR A 11 21.74 1.56 -54.97
CA THR A 11 21.36 2.88 -55.51
C THR A 11 20.03 3.29 -54.83
N THR A 12 19.73 4.59 -54.89
CA THR A 12 18.53 5.32 -54.45
C THR A 12 17.22 4.88 -55.12
N ALA A 13 16.10 4.97 -54.38
CA ALA A 13 14.80 5.35 -54.92
C ALA A 13 13.95 6.01 -53.81
N ALA A 14 13.74 7.32 -53.93
CA ALA A 14 12.68 8.05 -53.24
C ALA A 14 11.49 8.16 -54.19
N ILE A 15 10.28 7.81 -53.73
CA ILE A 15 9.01 8.17 -54.38
C ILE A 15 8.05 8.61 -53.27
N SER A 16 7.53 9.83 -53.41
CA SER A 16 6.53 10.44 -52.54
C SER A 16 5.13 10.39 -53.18
N ALA A 17 4.10 10.45 -52.32
CA ALA A 17 2.69 10.78 -52.57
C ALA A 17 1.79 9.67 -53.18
N ALA A 18 0.52 9.46 -52.81
CA ALA A 18 -0.36 10.00 -51.77
C ALA A 18 -1.56 9.03 -51.56
N ALA A 19 -2.11 9.10 -50.33
CA ALA A 19 -3.41 8.66 -49.79
C ALA A 19 -4.37 7.73 -50.58
N LEU A 20 -4.93 6.73 -49.89
CA LEU A 20 -6.38 6.57 -49.62
C LEU A 20 -6.66 5.35 -48.72
N GLY A 21 -7.17 5.63 -47.51
CA GLY A 21 -8.23 4.87 -46.82
C GLY A 21 -8.00 3.41 -46.43
N LEU A 22 -7.38 3.17 -45.26
CA LEU A 22 -7.89 2.21 -44.27
C LEU A 22 -7.40 2.63 -42.88
N VAL A 23 -8.25 3.36 -42.14
CA VAL A 23 -8.11 3.44 -40.69
C VAL A 23 -8.56 2.09 -40.15
N PHE A 24 -7.67 1.10 -40.17
CA PHE A 24 -7.72 0.10 -39.14
C PHE A 24 -7.40 0.84 -37.85
N ALA A 25 -8.42 1.06 -37.02
CA ALA A 25 -8.23 1.24 -35.61
C ALA A 25 -7.53 -0.03 -35.10
N ALA A 26 -6.22 -0.09 -35.25
CA ALA A 26 -5.39 -1.00 -34.49
C ALA A 26 -5.53 -0.51 -33.05
N THR A 27 -6.55 -1.01 -32.35
CA THR A 27 -6.51 -1.10 -30.91
C THR A 27 -5.29 -1.96 -30.62
N MET A 28 -4.14 -1.31 -30.43
CA MET A 28 -2.97 -1.95 -29.85
C MET A 28 -3.51 -2.71 -28.63
N PRO A 29 -3.30 -4.03 -28.51
CA PRO A 29 -3.70 -4.72 -27.30
C PRO A 29 -3.03 -3.98 -26.14
N ALA A 30 -3.81 -3.53 -25.16
CA ALA A 30 -3.28 -2.86 -23.99
C ALA A 30 -2.26 -3.84 -23.36
N SER A 31 -0.97 -3.54 -23.45
CA SER A 31 0.03 -4.39 -22.83
C SER A 31 -0.19 -4.38 -21.31
N ALA A 32 -0.08 -5.53 -20.66
CA ALA A 32 -0.09 -5.60 -19.21
C ALA A 32 1.02 -4.67 -18.69
N HIS A 33 0.64 -3.74 -17.81
CA HIS A 33 1.55 -2.76 -17.23
C HIS A 33 1.58 -2.96 -15.72
N ASN A 34 2.78 -3.15 -15.18
CA ASN A 34 3.01 -3.42 -13.77
C ASN A 34 4.00 -2.40 -13.23
N VAL A 35 3.56 -1.59 -12.27
CA VAL A 35 4.40 -0.64 -11.53
C VAL A 35 4.61 -1.20 -10.14
N THR A 36 5.86 -1.25 -9.67
CA THR A 36 6.15 -1.54 -8.26
C THR A 36 6.85 -0.35 -7.65
N THR A 37 6.20 0.23 -6.64
CA THR A 37 6.70 1.37 -5.90
C THR A 37 7.29 0.89 -4.57
N ASN A 38 8.58 1.14 -4.37
CA ASN A 38 9.27 0.85 -3.13
C ASN A 38 9.39 2.13 -2.29
N TYR A 39 9.16 2.02 -0.99
CA TYR A 39 9.24 3.13 -0.05
C TYR A 39 9.52 2.62 1.36
N ASN A 40 9.84 3.53 2.28
CA ASN A 40 9.95 3.20 3.69
C ASN A 40 8.71 3.59 4.48
N ASN A 41 8.50 2.89 5.58
CA ASN A 41 7.53 3.21 6.60
C ASN A 41 8.20 3.72 7.85
N ALA A 42 7.81 4.91 8.27
CA ALA A 42 8.05 5.39 9.62
C ALA A 42 6.87 5.01 10.51
N CYS A 43 7.12 4.13 11.48
CA CYS A 43 6.09 3.61 12.37
C CYS A 43 6.32 4.05 13.81
N MET A 44 5.24 4.23 14.55
CA MET A 44 5.26 4.44 15.99
C MET A 44 4.20 3.56 16.64
N GLY A 45 4.61 2.76 17.63
CA GLY A 45 3.70 2.07 18.53
C GLY A 45 3.48 2.87 19.80
N ASP A 46 2.22 3.05 20.19
CA ASP A 46 1.83 3.70 21.45
C ASP A 46 1.29 2.63 22.43
N PRO A 47 2.12 2.02 23.29
CA PRO A 47 1.65 1.04 24.26
C PRO A 47 0.75 1.63 25.35
N ASN A 48 0.54 2.96 25.37
CA ASN A 48 -0.24 3.71 26.35
C ASN A 48 -0.05 3.16 27.78
N SER A 49 1.21 2.98 28.16
CA SER A 49 1.62 2.41 29.44
C SER A 49 2.33 3.48 30.25
N LEU A 50 2.03 3.55 31.55
CA LEU A 50 2.75 4.43 32.47
C LEU A 50 4.24 4.09 32.59
N ILE A 51 4.64 2.90 32.14
CA ILE A 51 6.00 2.35 32.26
C ILE A 51 6.71 2.31 30.89
N ALA A 52 5.97 2.19 29.79
CA ALA A 52 6.52 2.17 28.44
C ALA A 52 5.96 3.34 27.64
N GLY A 53 6.84 4.27 27.26
CA GLY A 53 6.50 5.38 26.37
C GLY A 53 6.34 4.93 24.90
N ASN A 54 6.14 5.91 24.02
CA ASN A 54 6.06 5.66 22.58
C ASN A 54 7.31 4.95 22.04
N VAL A 55 7.09 3.98 21.17
CA VAL A 55 8.15 3.22 20.52
C VAL A 55 8.23 3.63 19.06
N HIS A 56 9.17 4.52 18.75
CA HIS A 56 9.52 4.86 17.38
C HIS A 56 10.33 3.74 16.75
N GLN A 57 9.83 3.18 15.65
CA GLN A 57 10.50 2.10 14.96
C GLN A 57 11.50 2.66 13.94
N PRO A 58 12.63 1.97 13.68
CA PRO A 58 13.44 2.25 12.50
C PRO A 58 12.59 2.17 11.23
N LEU A 59 13.04 2.85 10.18
CA LEU A 59 12.40 2.78 8.87
C LEU A 59 12.27 1.32 8.41
N GLN A 60 11.04 0.92 8.07
CA GLN A 60 10.73 -0.40 7.57
C GLN A 60 10.53 -0.35 6.06
N ALA A 61 11.35 -1.08 5.30
CA ALA A 61 11.18 -1.16 3.86
C ALA A 61 9.82 -1.80 3.52
N HIS A 62 9.13 -1.21 2.55
CA HIS A 62 7.87 -1.72 2.05
C HIS A 62 7.72 -1.44 0.56
N SER A 63 6.78 -2.12 -0.07
CA SER A 63 6.48 -1.92 -1.47
C SER A 63 5.00 -2.12 -1.74
N MET A 64 4.54 -1.54 -2.84
CA MET A 64 3.24 -1.85 -3.41
C MET A 64 3.35 -1.96 -4.91
N SER A 65 2.67 -2.97 -5.47
CA SER A 65 2.61 -3.19 -6.90
C SER A 65 1.20 -2.92 -7.41
N VAL A 66 1.09 -2.15 -8.49
CA VAL A 66 -0.14 -1.95 -9.25
C VAL A 66 0.04 -2.64 -10.59
N ALA A 67 -0.86 -3.55 -10.93
CA ALA A 67 -0.83 -4.29 -12.19
C ALA A 67 -2.15 -4.14 -12.96
N HIS A 68 -2.05 -3.92 -14.27
CA HIS A 68 -3.18 -3.85 -15.17
C HIS A 68 -3.30 -5.13 -15.98
N SER A 69 -4.50 -5.69 -16.03
CA SER A 69 -4.78 -6.80 -16.95
C SER A 69 -5.00 -6.26 -18.36
N SER A 70 -4.25 -6.79 -19.32
CA SER A 70 -4.47 -6.52 -20.76
C SER A 70 -5.85 -6.96 -21.25
N SER A 71 -6.48 -7.91 -20.55
CA SER A 71 -7.76 -8.52 -20.94
C SER A 71 -8.99 -7.78 -20.42
N THR A 72 -8.85 -6.77 -19.54
CA THR A 72 -9.99 -6.06 -18.96
C THR A 72 -9.66 -4.59 -18.75
N PRO A 73 -9.90 -3.74 -19.77
CA PRO A 73 -9.76 -2.29 -19.64
C PRO A 73 -10.51 -1.78 -18.40
N GLY A 74 -9.89 -0.86 -17.65
CA GLY A 74 -10.47 -0.33 -16.41
C GLY A 74 -10.35 -1.26 -15.19
N THR A 75 -9.58 -2.34 -15.25
CA THR A 75 -9.29 -3.20 -14.09
C THR A 75 -7.82 -3.18 -13.73
N TYR A 76 -7.52 -3.02 -12.44
CA TYR A 76 -6.17 -3.09 -11.90
C TYR A 76 -6.15 -3.80 -10.55
N THR A 77 -5.00 -4.37 -10.18
CA THR A 77 -4.80 -5.00 -8.88
C THR A 77 -3.73 -4.27 -8.09
N ILE A 78 -4.04 -3.95 -6.84
CA ILE A 78 -3.10 -3.41 -5.87
C ILE A 78 -2.61 -4.58 -5.00
N GLN A 79 -1.31 -4.85 -4.99
CA GLN A 79 -0.68 -5.89 -4.18
C GLN A 79 0.29 -5.26 -3.17
N PRO A 80 0.00 -5.34 -1.86
CA PRO A 80 0.97 -5.00 -0.83
C PRO A 80 2.19 -5.94 -0.87
N GLY A 81 3.38 -5.40 -0.66
CA GLY A 81 4.60 -6.18 -0.52
C GLY A 81 4.59 -7.06 0.74
N SER A 82 5.46 -8.07 0.77
CA SER A 82 5.65 -8.89 1.96
C SER A 82 6.26 -8.07 3.10
N GLN A 83 5.92 -8.44 4.33
CA GLN A 83 6.48 -7.87 5.55
C GLN A 83 6.82 -8.99 6.53
N THR A 84 7.92 -8.82 7.26
CA THR A 84 8.31 -9.77 8.32
C THR A 84 8.00 -9.15 9.67
N VAL A 85 7.24 -9.88 10.49
CA VAL A 85 6.93 -9.43 11.85
C VAL A 85 8.21 -9.54 12.70
N PRO A 86 8.67 -8.46 13.34
CA PRO A 86 9.83 -8.52 14.22
C PRO A 86 9.53 -9.42 15.43
N THR A 87 10.57 -10.04 15.99
CA THR A 87 10.47 -10.83 17.24
C THR A 87 10.65 -10.00 18.50
N SER A 88 11.14 -8.77 18.37
CA SER A 88 11.34 -7.82 19.47
C SER A 88 11.24 -6.37 19.01
N GLY A 89 10.95 -5.46 19.94
CA GLY A 89 10.91 -4.03 19.69
C GLY A 89 10.74 -3.23 20.98
N GLY A 90 11.48 -2.13 21.15
CA GLY A 90 11.39 -1.29 22.35
C GLY A 90 11.70 -2.02 23.67
N GLY A 91 12.53 -3.07 23.63
CA GLY A 91 12.83 -3.93 24.78
C GLY A 91 11.77 -5.00 25.09
N ALA A 92 10.65 -5.01 24.39
CA ALA A 92 9.60 -6.02 24.53
C ALA A 92 9.79 -7.18 23.53
N THR A 93 9.32 -8.38 23.90
CA THR A 93 9.22 -9.52 22.99
C THR A 93 7.89 -9.46 22.25
N VAL A 94 7.93 -9.39 20.92
CA VAL A 94 6.72 -9.31 20.10
C VAL A 94 6.08 -10.70 20.01
N ILE A 95 4.76 -10.77 20.16
CA ILE A 95 3.96 -11.99 20.01
C ILE A 95 3.32 -12.03 18.61
N ASN A 96 2.61 -10.97 18.24
CA ASN A 96 1.93 -10.85 16.96
C ASN A 96 1.66 -9.39 16.59
N LEU A 97 1.38 -9.16 15.32
CA LEU A 97 0.65 -7.99 14.84
C LEU A 97 -0.77 -8.44 14.53
N ASN A 98 -1.77 -7.75 15.07
CA ASN A 98 -3.18 -8.00 14.77
C ASN A 98 -3.86 -6.72 14.31
N ARG A 99 -5.14 -6.81 13.91
CA ARG A 99 -5.90 -5.65 13.39
C ARG A 99 -5.19 -4.95 12.22
N LEU A 100 -4.50 -5.71 11.37
CA LEU A 100 -3.81 -5.15 10.19
C LEU A 100 -4.83 -4.44 9.30
N ASN A 101 -4.56 -3.19 8.98
CA ASN A 101 -5.40 -2.34 8.15
C ASN A 101 -4.55 -1.51 7.19
N LEU A 102 -4.84 -1.62 5.90
CA LEU A 102 -4.26 -0.78 4.85
C LEU A 102 -5.35 0.04 4.18
N VAL A 103 -5.08 1.32 3.94
CA VAL A 103 -6.01 2.27 3.33
C VAL A 103 -5.40 2.88 2.09
N PHE A 104 -6.07 2.68 0.96
CA PHE A 104 -5.70 3.21 -0.35
C PHE A 104 -6.69 4.27 -0.76
N LYS A 105 -6.23 5.28 -1.49
CA LYS A 105 -7.08 6.27 -2.13
C LYS A 105 -7.45 5.80 -3.53
N ILE A 106 -8.71 6.00 -3.87
CA ILE A 106 -9.28 5.74 -5.18
C ILE A 106 -9.92 7.02 -5.71
N ASP A 107 -10.14 7.10 -7.02
CA ASP A 107 -11.00 8.12 -7.59
C ASP A 107 -12.48 7.71 -7.42
N PRO A 108 -13.25 8.40 -6.56
CA PRO A 108 -14.62 8.02 -6.29
C PRO A 108 -15.55 8.19 -7.49
N ALA A 109 -15.20 9.04 -8.48
CA ALA A 109 -16.04 9.36 -9.64
C ALA A 109 -16.01 8.25 -10.70
N THR A 110 -14.90 7.52 -10.77
CA THR A 110 -14.70 6.45 -11.76
C THR A 110 -14.75 5.06 -11.14
N PHE A 111 -14.78 4.94 -9.82
CA PHE A 111 -14.84 3.66 -9.11
C PHE A 111 -16.16 2.91 -9.34
N THR A 112 -16.06 1.63 -9.67
CA THR A 112 -17.21 0.72 -9.85
C THR A 112 -17.28 -0.31 -8.72
N SER A 113 -16.19 -1.03 -8.46
CA SER A 113 -16.16 -2.10 -7.46
C SER A 113 -14.73 -2.45 -7.03
N ALA A 114 -14.62 -3.12 -5.88
CA ALA A 114 -13.37 -3.74 -5.43
C ALA A 114 -13.62 -5.13 -4.83
N SER A 115 -12.67 -6.04 -5.02
CA SER A 115 -12.74 -7.40 -4.48
C SER A 115 -11.35 -7.92 -4.13
N ILE A 116 -11.29 -8.81 -3.14
CA ILE A 116 -10.06 -9.53 -2.80
C ILE A 116 -9.76 -10.57 -3.88
N VAL A 117 -8.51 -10.64 -4.34
CA VAL A 117 -8.05 -11.69 -5.26
C VAL A 117 -7.62 -12.90 -4.43
N SER A 118 -8.37 -14.00 -4.54
CA SER A 118 -8.12 -15.22 -3.77
C SER A 118 -6.72 -15.81 -4.03
N GLY A 119 -6.08 -16.32 -2.98
CA GLY A 119 -4.78 -17.01 -3.09
C GLY A 119 -3.55 -16.10 -3.17
N THR A 120 -3.73 -14.78 -3.13
CA THR A 120 -2.62 -13.81 -3.18
C THR A 120 -2.07 -13.42 -1.80
N GLY A 121 -2.84 -13.69 -0.73
CA GLY A 121 -2.43 -13.46 0.65
C GLY A 121 -1.82 -14.70 1.31
N SER A 122 -0.86 -14.51 2.20
CA SER A 122 -0.19 -15.60 2.94
C SER A 122 0.42 -15.14 4.27
N GLY A 123 0.71 -16.07 5.18
CA GLY A 123 1.44 -15.80 6.43
C GLY A 123 0.66 -15.05 7.50
N PHE A 124 -0.67 -14.92 7.36
CA PHE A 124 -1.57 -14.33 8.35
C PHE A 124 -2.80 -15.23 8.57
N SER A 125 -3.53 -14.97 9.65
CA SER A 125 -4.83 -15.57 9.99
C SER A 125 -5.93 -14.50 9.99
N GLY A 126 -7.19 -14.93 9.93
CA GLY A 126 -8.36 -14.05 9.78
C GLY A 126 -8.83 -13.94 8.32
N THR A 127 -10.02 -13.39 8.12
CA THR A 127 -10.63 -13.25 6.79
C THR A 127 -10.46 -11.82 6.27
N PRO A 128 -9.76 -11.62 5.14
CA PRO A 128 -9.58 -10.29 4.58
C PRO A 128 -10.89 -9.76 4.00
N VAL A 129 -11.16 -8.48 4.26
CA VAL A 129 -12.30 -7.73 3.75
C VAL A 129 -11.78 -6.44 3.15
N VAL A 130 -12.31 -6.07 1.98
CA VAL A 130 -12.12 -4.74 1.40
C VAL A 130 -13.43 -3.95 1.51
N THR A 131 -13.36 -2.77 2.14
CA THR A 131 -14.53 -1.90 2.34
C THR A 131 -14.24 -0.51 1.80
N ARG A 132 -15.21 0.09 1.09
CA ARG A 132 -15.15 1.50 0.71
C ARG A 132 -15.45 2.37 1.93
N VAL A 133 -14.57 3.32 2.24
CA VAL A 133 -14.65 4.14 3.44
C VAL A 133 -14.48 5.63 3.14
N ASN A 134 -15.04 6.48 3.99
CA ASN A 134 -14.85 7.92 3.96
C ASN A 134 -13.58 8.37 4.71
N ALA A 135 -13.33 9.67 4.77
CA ALA A 135 -12.14 10.24 5.43
C ALA A 135 -12.06 9.98 6.95
N SER A 136 -13.15 9.55 7.58
CA SER A 136 -13.17 9.12 8.99
C SER A 136 -12.87 7.63 9.17
N GLY A 137 -12.75 6.86 8.08
CA GLY A 137 -12.58 5.41 8.12
C GLY A 137 -13.89 4.62 8.27
N ALA A 138 -15.04 5.29 8.28
CA ALA A 138 -16.34 4.65 8.32
C ALA A 138 -16.77 4.16 6.92
N ALA A 139 -17.48 3.03 6.86
CA ALA A 139 -18.01 2.48 5.62
C ALA A 139 -18.92 3.49 4.91
N ASP A 140 -18.66 3.74 3.64
CA ASP A 140 -19.35 4.74 2.83
C ASP A 140 -19.34 4.34 1.36
N ALA A 141 -20.53 4.21 0.78
CA ALA A 141 -20.70 3.86 -0.63
C ALA A 141 -20.15 4.92 -1.59
N THR A 142 -19.96 6.15 -1.13
CA THR A 142 -19.41 7.29 -1.87
C THR A 142 -17.98 7.67 -1.45
N GLY A 143 -17.40 6.92 -0.53
CA GLY A 143 -16.08 7.21 0.04
C GLY A 143 -14.94 7.27 -0.99
N SER A 144 -13.89 8.01 -0.69
CA SER A 144 -12.72 8.14 -1.58
C SER A 144 -11.62 7.12 -1.30
N TYR A 145 -11.85 6.18 -0.38
CA TYR A 145 -10.84 5.25 0.08
C TYR A 145 -11.33 3.81 0.10
N LEU A 146 -10.39 2.87 -0.04
CA LEU A 146 -10.59 1.45 0.20
C LEU A 146 -9.75 1.03 1.40
N SER A 147 -10.38 0.36 2.37
CA SER A 147 -9.72 -0.23 3.53
C SER A 147 -9.68 -1.75 3.39
N LEU A 148 -8.47 -2.32 3.42
CA LEU A 148 -8.20 -3.75 3.48
C LEU A 148 -7.89 -4.13 4.93
N ASN A 149 -8.78 -4.88 5.58
CA ASN A 149 -8.68 -5.26 6.98
C ASN A 149 -9.37 -6.61 7.26
N GLY A 150 -9.62 -6.93 8.54
CA GLY A 150 -10.28 -8.18 8.96
C GLY A 150 -11.80 -8.09 9.16
N GLY A 151 -12.45 -7.01 8.71
CA GLY A 151 -13.88 -6.74 8.90
C GLY A 151 -14.20 -5.65 9.93
N VAL A 152 -15.49 -5.50 10.23
CA VAL A 152 -16.00 -4.47 11.17
C VAL A 152 -15.43 -4.68 12.57
N GLY A 153 -15.01 -3.59 13.23
CA GLY A 153 -14.45 -3.62 14.59
C GLY A 153 -13.04 -4.21 14.69
N THR A 154 -12.38 -4.46 13.55
CA THR A 154 -11.04 -5.05 13.50
C THR A 154 -9.93 -4.04 13.19
N THR A 155 -10.24 -2.75 13.19
CA THR A 155 -9.25 -1.67 13.10
C THR A 155 -8.87 -1.15 14.49
N ILE A 156 -7.78 -0.41 14.60
CA ILE A 156 -7.41 0.24 15.86
C ILE A 156 -8.38 1.38 16.19
N ALA A 157 -8.73 1.55 17.47
CA ALA A 157 -9.65 2.59 17.93
C ALA A 157 -8.96 3.95 18.18
N GLY A 158 -7.90 4.27 17.43
CA GLY A 158 -7.01 5.39 17.71
C GLY A 158 -5.94 5.12 18.77
N ALA A 159 -5.07 6.11 18.99
CA ALA A 159 -3.96 6.07 19.96
C ALA A 159 -4.38 6.50 21.39
N SER A 160 -5.65 6.31 21.76
CA SER A 160 -6.17 6.88 23.02
C SER A 160 -6.06 5.90 24.20
N PRO A 161 -5.68 6.40 25.40
CA PRO A 161 -5.87 5.67 26.64
C PRO A 161 -7.33 5.26 26.85
N GLY A 162 -7.59 3.96 26.91
CA GLY A 162 -8.94 3.41 27.13
C GLY A 162 -9.74 3.08 25.86
N GLY A 163 -9.16 3.21 24.67
CA GLY A 163 -9.72 2.59 23.46
C GLY A 163 -9.67 1.06 23.50
N SER A 164 -10.54 0.39 22.75
CA SER A 164 -10.75 -1.09 22.72
C SER A 164 -9.59 -1.92 22.14
N ASN A 165 -8.35 -1.42 22.23
CA ASN A 165 -7.14 -2.05 21.72
C ASN A 165 -6.54 -3.04 22.72
N THR A 166 -7.36 -3.87 23.35
CA THR A 166 -6.96 -4.77 24.45
C THR A 166 -7.09 -6.24 24.09
N SER A 167 -7.36 -6.55 22.84
CA SER A 167 -7.59 -7.92 22.37
C SER A 167 -7.24 -8.10 20.90
N ASP A 168 -6.77 -9.30 20.59
CA ASP A 168 -6.47 -9.76 19.23
C ASP A 168 -7.78 -9.81 18.42
N ALA A 169 -7.75 -9.28 17.19
CA ALA A 169 -8.88 -9.32 16.27
C ALA A 169 -8.42 -9.14 14.82
N GLY A 170 -9.29 -9.52 13.87
CA GLY A 170 -9.05 -9.33 12.44
C GLY A 170 -7.83 -10.07 11.91
N LEU A 171 -7.14 -9.43 10.97
CA LEU A 171 -5.96 -9.99 10.32
C LEU A 171 -4.79 -10.01 11.29
N THR A 172 -4.21 -11.19 11.51
CA THR A 172 -3.15 -11.42 12.50
C THR A 172 -1.97 -12.18 11.92
N ALA A 173 -0.76 -11.65 12.10
CA ALA A 173 0.51 -12.28 11.71
C ALA A 173 1.40 -12.49 12.95
N LEU A 174 1.99 -13.68 13.07
CA LEU A 174 2.79 -14.07 14.23
C LEU A 174 4.21 -13.49 14.17
N ALA A 175 4.82 -13.26 15.32
CA ALA A 175 6.22 -12.85 15.42
C ALA A 175 7.15 -13.81 14.66
N GLY A 176 8.10 -13.25 13.90
CA GLY A 176 9.04 -14.00 13.07
C GLY A 176 8.45 -14.52 11.74
N ALA A 177 7.14 -14.43 11.53
CA ALA A 177 6.53 -14.82 10.26
C ALA A 177 6.68 -13.71 9.22
N THR A 178 6.89 -14.11 7.96
CA THR A 178 6.69 -13.24 6.80
C THR A 178 5.25 -13.39 6.32
N PHE A 179 4.54 -12.28 6.20
CA PHE A 179 3.17 -12.23 5.71
C PHE A 179 3.08 -11.34 4.47
N THR A 180 2.09 -11.62 3.64
CA THR A 180 1.70 -10.79 2.50
C THR A 180 0.19 -10.65 2.53
N LEU A 181 -0.31 -9.43 2.60
CA LEU A 181 -1.76 -9.18 2.52
C LEU A 181 -2.25 -9.44 1.09
N PRO A 182 -3.51 -9.86 0.90
CA PRO A 182 -3.99 -10.22 -0.42
C PRO A 182 -4.10 -8.98 -1.33
N SER A 183 -4.00 -9.23 -2.63
CA SER A 183 -4.32 -8.25 -3.67
C SER A 183 -5.76 -7.80 -3.59
N VAL A 184 -5.97 -6.52 -3.90
CA VAL A 184 -7.28 -5.93 -4.14
C VAL A 184 -7.42 -5.64 -5.63
N GLN A 185 -8.35 -6.31 -6.29
CA GLN A 185 -8.77 -5.92 -7.64
C GLN A 185 -9.75 -4.76 -7.55
N VAL A 186 -9.51 -3.72 -8.33
CA VAL A 186 -10.37 -2.55 -8.46
C VAL A 186 -10.84 -2.45 -9.91
N VAL A 187 -12.13 -2.22 -10.07
CA VAL A 187 -12.77 -1.95 -11.36
C VAL A 187 -13.18 -0.49 -11.38
N THR A 188 -12.80 0.19 -12.44
CA THR A 188 -13.03 1.61 -12.69
C THR A 188 -13.44 1.84 -14.14
N THR A 189 -14.15 2.94 -14.39
CA THR A 189 -14.42 3.43 -15.75
C THR A 189 -13.26 4.22 -16.34
N SER A 190 -12.24 4.57 -15.54
CA SER A 190 -11.04 5.27 -16.00
C SER A 190 -10.11 4.32 -16.77
N SER A 191 -9.63 4.77 -17.92
CA SER A 191 -8.57 4.09 -18.68
C SER A 191 -7.17 4.30 -18.09
N ASN A 192 -7.01 5.26 -17.17
CA ASN A 192 -5.76 5.52 -16.45
C ASN A 192 -6.05 5.94 -15.00
N PRO A 193 -6.41 5.01 -14.11
CA PRO A 193 -6.71 5.34 -12.72
C PRO A 193 -5.43 5.71 -11.98
N ALA A 194 -5.49 6.83 -11.27
CA ALA A 194 -4.43 7.20 -10.34
C ALA A 194 -4.63 6.46 -9.00
N VAL A 195 -3.58 5.81 -8.52
CA VAL A 195 -3.62 4.99 -7.30
C VAL A 195 -2.63 5.54 -6.29
N TYR A 196 -3.07 5.73 -5.05
CA TYR A 196 -2.27 6.38 -4.01
C TYR A 196 -2.43 5.67 -2.66
N VAL A 197 -1.40 5.69 -1.80
CA VAL A 197 -1.66 5.51 -0.36
C VAL A 197 -2.46 6.68 0.17
N ASN A 198 -3.30 6.44 1.17
CA ASN A 198 -3.98 7.55 1.83
C ASN A 198 -3.00 8.41 2.62
N THR A 199 -2.75 9.62 2.13
CA THR A 199 -1.95 10.66 2.81
C THR A 199 -2.76 11.95 2.99
N ASP A 200 -4.08 11.91 2.76
CA ASP A 200 -4.92 13.09 2.81
C ASP A 200 -5.10 13.59 4.24
N GLY A 201 -4.95 14.90 4.44
CA GLY A 201 -5.16 15.57 5.73
C GLY A 201 -4.34 14.94 6.86
N ASP A 202 -5.02 14.47 7.91
CA ASP A 202 -4.39 13.83 9.07
C ASP A 202 -3.70 12.49 8.75
N ALA A 203 -4.11 11.80 7.67
CA ALA A 203 -3.48 10.54 7.27
C ALA A 203 -2.02 10.73 6.83
N GLY A 204 -1.66 11.93 6.39
CA GLY A 204 -0.29 12.32 6.04
C GLY A 204 0.57 12.80 7.23
N LYS A 205 0.03 12.80 8.45
CA LYS A 205 0.76 13.20 9.65
C LYS A 205 1.39 11.99 10.33
N TYR A 206 2.61 12.14 10.83
CA TYR A 206 3.27 11.05 11.56
C TYR A 206 2.49 10.66 12.82
N ALA A 207 2.45 9.36 13.12
CA ALA A 207 1.83 8.82 14.32
C ALA A 207 0.32 9.13 14.42
N ASN A 208 -0.39 9.09 13.29
CA ASN A 208 -1.82 9.38 13.26
C ASN A 208 -2.65 8.09 13.06
N PRO A 209 -3.75 7.90 13.81
CA PRO A 209 -4.65 6.77 13.62
C PRO A 209 -5.24 6.60 12.21
N LYS A 210 -5.27 7.67 11.42
CA LYS A 210 -5.75 7.66 10.03
C LYS A 210 -4.66 7.33 9.02
N ASN A 211 -3.43 7.04 9.47
CA ASN A 211 -2.35 6.65 8.57
C ASN A 211 -2.76 5.46 7.69
N TYR A 212 -2.18 5.42 6.50
CA TYR A 212 -2.53 4.42 5.50
C TYR A 212 -2.32 2.98 6.01
N MET A 213 -1.32 2.74 6.86
CA MET A 213 -1.09 1.43 7.47
C MET A 213 -1.17 1.56 8.99
N THR A 214 -2.03 0.74 9.58
CA THR A 214 -2.24 0.65 11.03
C THR A 214 -2.37 -0.80 11.46
N PHE A 215 -1.96 -1.10 12.68
CA PHE A 215 -2.10 -2.41 13.30
C PHE A 215 -1.97 -2.30 14.81
N LEU A 216 -2.35 -3.35 15.52
CA LEU A 216 -2.16 -3.47 16.95
C LEU A 216 -1.03 -4.46 17.23
N SER A 217 0.08 -3.95 17.75
CA SER A 217 1.23 -4.77 18.16
C SER A 217 0.96 -5.37 19.54
N LYS A 218 1.05 -6.69 19.64
CA LYS A 218 1.00 -7.41 20.92
C LYS A 218 2.41 -7.85 21.30
N ALA A 219 2.84 -7.47 22.50
CA ALA A 219 4.16 -7.81 23.00
C ALA A 219 4.13 -8.14 24.49
N THR A 220 5.23 -8.71 25.01
CA THR A 220 5.43 -8.92 26.44
C THR A 220 6.59 -8.08 26.97
N LEU A 221 6.29 -7.29 28.00
CA LEU A 221 7.24 -6.52 28.79
C LEU A 221 6.57 -6.23 30.14
N PHE A 222 6.99 -6.93 31.20
CA PHE A 222 6.33 -6.90 32.52
C PHE A 222 4.82 -7.21 32.50
N GLY A 223 4.35 -7.96 31.48
CA GLY A 223 2.94 -8.22 31.22
C GLY A 223 2.65 -8.23 29.72
N THR A 224 1.39 -8.48 29.34
CA THR A 224 0.95 -8.33 27.95
C THR A 224 0.65 -6.86 27.67
N GLN A 225 1.35 -6.32 26.67
CA GLN A 225 1.19 -4.97 26.19
C GLN A 225 0.54 -4.98 24.81
N TYR A 226 -0.38 -4.05 24.61
CA TYR A 226 -0.99 -3.78 23.32
C TYR A 226 -0.63 -2.34 22.92
N ALA A 227 0.01 -2.19 21.76
CA ALA A 227 0.43 -0.89 21.24
C ALA A 227 -0.20 -0.67 19.87
N PRO A 228 -1.18 0.23 19.72
CA PRO A 228 -1.62 0.68 18.41
C PRO A 228 -0.43 1.29 17.70
N THR A 229 -0.17 0.78 16.50
CA THR A 229 0.95 1.19 15.67
C THR A 229 0.41 1.87 14.42
N MET A 230 0.99 3.03 14.12
CA MET A 230 0.61 3.88 13.01
C MET A 230 1.84 4.12 12.14
N CYS A 231 1.71 3.90 10.83
CA CYS A 231 2.82 3.93 9.89
C CYS A 231 2.56 4.89 8.75
N LEU A 232 3.47 5.85 8.59
CA LEU A 232 3.47 6.79 7.47
C LEU A 232 4.48 6.33 6.42
N ALA A 233 4.08 6.38 5.14
CA ALA A 233 4.97 6.13 4.02
C ALA A 233 5.90 7.34 3.80
N THR A 234 7.12 7.26 4.33
CA THR A 234 8.12 8.34 4.28
C THR A 234 9.53 7.78 4.41
N ASP A 235 10.49 8.41 3.75
CA ASP A 235 11.92 8.13 3.94
C ASP A 235 12.56 9.03 5.01
N VAL A 236 11.78 9.98 5.55
CA VAL A 236 12.20 10.74 6.72
C VAL A 236 12.14 9.79 7.90
N ASN A 237 13.18 9.79 8.74
CA ASN A 237 13.25 8.95 9.93
C ASN A 237 12.83 9.75 11.17
N PRO A 238 11.51 9.85 11.49
CA PRO A 238 11.07 10.45 12.74
C PRO A 238 11.41 9.50 13.88
N ARG A 239 12.12 10.02 14.88
CA ARG A 239 12.64 9.20 15.98
C ARG A 239 12.18 9.66 17.35
N THR A 240 11.38 10.72 17.42
CA THR A 240 10.99 11.32 18.69
C THR A 240 9.54 11.77 18.70
N ASP A 241 9.01 11.92 19.91
CA ASP A 241 7.66 12.42 20.15
C ASP A 241 7.44 13.82 19.56
N ALA A 242 8.51 14.62 19.39
CA ALA A 242 8.43 15.94 18.77
C ALA A 242 7.97 15.90 17.30
N ASN A 243 8.03 14.73 16.65
CA ASN A 243 7.53 14.55 15.28
C ASN A 243 6.04 14.15 15.23
N ILE A 244 5.40 13.80 16.35
CA ILE A 244 3.99 13.36 16.36
C ILE A 244 3.10 14.48 15.82
N GLY A 245 2.22 14.13 14.87
CA GLY A 245 1.32 15.10 14.22
C GLY A 245 1.98 15.99 13.17
N SER A 246 3.30 15.91 12.98
CA SER A 246 3.98 16.64 11.92
C SER A 246 3.69 16.03 10.54
N VAL A 247 3.57 16.89 9.53
CA VAL A 247 3.55 16.45 8.13
C VAL A 247 4.98 16.15 7.74
N LEU A 248 5.29 14.88 7.51
CA LEU A 248 6.58 14.47 6.97
C LEU A 248 6.47 14.37 5.47
N ALA A 249 7.55 14.69 4.75
CA ALA A 249 7.60 14.54 3.31
C ALA A 249 7.25 13.08 2.95
N PRO A 250 6.14 12.83 2.25
CA PRO A 250 5.85 11.49 1.76
C PRO A 250 6.98 11.06 0.82
N ASN A 251 7.28 9.78 0.76
CA ASN A 251 8.13 9.29 -0.33
C ASN A 251 7.41 9.63 -1.65
N GLY A 252 8.10 10.28 -2.59
CA GLY A 252 7.53 10.77 -3.85
C GLY A 252 6.84 9.69 -4.69
N GLY A 253 7.14 8.40 -4.45
CA GLY A 253 6.44 7.26 -5.06
C GLY A 253 5.24 6.73 -4.25
N ALA A 254 5.20 6.87 -2.93
CA ALA A 254 4.03 6.46 -2.14
C ALA A 254 2.81 7.35 -2.46
N GLY A 255 3.08 8.63 -2.70
CA GLY A 255 2.11 9.60 -3.20
C GLY A 255 1.75 9.46 -4.68
N ASN A 256 2.25 8.44 -5.41
CA ASN A 256 1.77 8.01 -6.73
C ASN A 256 2.19 6.56 -7.05
N LEU A 257 1.32 5.60 -6.74
CA LEU A 257 1.57 4.17 -6.96
C LEU A 257 1.41 3.76 -8.44
N HIS A 258 0.86 4.65 -9.27
CA HIS A 258 0.64 4.43 -10.69
C HIS A 258 0.72 5.79 -11.46
N PRO A 259 1.93 6.27 -11.80
CA PRO A 259 2.14 7.52 -12.54
C PRO A 259 1.78 7.47 -14.02
#